data_AF-A0A177L5S9-F1
#
_entry.id   AF-A0A177L5S9-F1
#
_cell.length_a   1.000
_cell.length_b   1.000
_cell.length_c   1.000
_cell.angle_alpha   90.00
_cell.angle_beta   90.00
_cell.angle_gamma   90.00
#
_symmetry.space_group_name_H-M   'P 1'
#
loop_
_entity.id
_entity.type
_entity.pdbx_description
1 polymer ?
#
loop_
_entity_poly.entity_id
_entity_poly.type
_entity_poly.pdbx_seq_one_letter_code
_entity_poly.pdbx_strand_id
1 'polypeptide(L)' 'MRGECAASTQLGDKGGVYCEDVDIARAVPADTPLYGSGVVSWAIDPDIAERLWRLSEDMTGVKFAI' A
#
# COMPACT_ATOMS: atom_id res chain seq x y z
N MET A 1 -9.08 0.17 23.21
CA MET A 1 -7.61 0.09 23.15
C MET A 1 -7.25 0.10 21.68
N ARG A 2 -6.62 1.17 21.15
CA ARG A 2 -6.13 1.19 19.76
C ARG A 2 -4.80 0.44 19.76
N GLY A 3 -4.83 -0.86 19.46
CA GLY A 3 -3.62 -1.69 19.34
C GLY A 3 -2.96 -1.50 17.98
N GLU A 4 -1.67 -1.83 17.84
CA GLU A 4 -0.93 -1.65 16.59
C GLU A 4 -1.67 -2.29 15.40
N CYS A 5 -1.76 -1.57 14.27
CA CYS A 5 -2.51 -2.03 13.10
C CYS A 5 -2.07 -3.43 12.66
N ALA A 6 -0.76 -3.70 12.67
CA ALA A 6 -0.17 -4.98 12.28
C ALA A 6 -0.57 -6.17 13.18
N ALA A 7 -0.90 -5.94 14.45
CA ALA A 7 -1.32 -6.97 15.40
C ALA A 7 -2.84 -6.94 15.67
N SER A 8 -3.56 -6.01 15.03
CA SER A 8 -4.99 -5.84 15.23
C SER A 8 -5.78 -6.98 14.59
N THR A 9 -6.72 -7.56 15.35
CA THR A 9 -7.65 -8.57 14.83
C THR A 9 -8.53 -8.05 13.70
N GLN A 10 -8.65 -6.72 13.53
CA GLN A 10 -9.37 -6.08 12.43
C GLN A 10 -8.77 -6.41 11.04
N LEU A 11 -7.49 -6.83 11.00
CA LEU A 11 -6.81 -7.24 9.77
C LEU A 11 -6.88 -8.73 9.46
N GLY A 12 -7.49 -9.56 10.33
CA GLY A 12 -7.45 -11.02 10.20
C GLY A 12 -7.86 -11.55 8.82
N ASP A 13 -8.81 -10.88 8.17
CA ASP A 13 -9.31 -11.22 6.83
C ASP A 13 -9.02 -10.13 5.78
N LYS A 14 -8.07 -9.22 6.04
CA LYS A 14 -7.79 -8.06 5.16
C LYS A 14 -6.32 -8.02 4.77
N GLY A 15 -6.04 -8.43 3.53
CA GLY A 15 -4.74 -8.23 2.88
C GLY A 15 -4.70 -6.92 2.07
N GLY A 16 -3.49 -6.37 1.88
CA GLY A 16 -3.27 -5.25 0.95
C GLY A 16 -3.75 -3.87 1.43
N VAL A 17 -4.01 -3.69 2.72
CA VAL A 17 -4.39 -2.39 3.29
C VAL A 17 -3.16 -1.59 3.72
N TYR A 18 -3.25 -0.28 3.61
CA TYR A 18 -2.26 0.65 4.14
C TYR A 18 -2.72 1.16 5.51
N CYS A 19 -1.83 1.08 6.50
CA CYS A 19 -2.09 1.59 7.85
C CYS A 19 -1.40 2.94 8.05
N GLU A 20 -2.16 3.92 8.54
CA GLU A 20 -1.70 5.24 8.95
C GLU A 20 -2.28 5.53 10.34
N ASP A 21 -1.48 6.08 11.25
CA ASP A 21 -1.92 6.41 12.63
C ASP A 21 -2.64 5.25 13.36
N VAL A 22 -2.12 4.03 13.17
CA VAL A 22 -2.63 2.81 13.82
C VAL A 22 -4.03 2.38 13.31
N ASP A 23 -4.49 2.92 12.18
CA ASP A 23 -5.77 2.57 11.56
C ASP A 23 -5.62 2.35 10.04
N ILE A 24 -6.64 1.76 9.40
CA ILE A 24 -6.67 1.61 7.94
C ILE A 24 -6.93 2.98 7.32
N ALA A 25 -5.99 3.44 6.52
CA ALA A 25 -6.09 4.74 5.87
C ALA A 25 -7.17 4.75 4.78
N ARG A 26 -7.80 5.90 4.57
CA ARG A 26 -8.66 6.14 3.41
C ARG A 26 -7.83 6.41 2.16
N ALA A 27 -8.33 6.00 1.00
CA ALA A 27 -7.80 6.48 -0.27
C ALA A 27 -8.16 7.96 -0.48
N VAL A 28 -7.21 8.74 -0.99
CA VAL A 28 -7.38 10.17 -1.30
C VAL A 28 -7.02 10.46 -2.77
N PRO A 29 -7.58 11.51 -3.39
CA PRO A 29 -7.28 11.88 -4.76
C PRO A 29 -5.78 12.11 -5.02
N ALA A 30 -5.35 11.88 -6.25
CA ALA A 30 -3.95 12.01 -6.68
C ALA A 30 -3.35 13.42 -6.49
N ASP A 31 -4.19 14.46 -6.51
CA ASP A 31 -3.82 15.86 -6.31
C ASP A 31 -3.81 16.29 -4.84
N THR A 32 -4.08 15.37 -3.91
CA THR A 32 -3.97 15.63 -2.47
C THR A 32 -2.53 15.99 -2.11
N PRO A 33 -2.29 17.07 -1.36
CA PRO A 33 -0.95 17.42 -0.89
C PRO A 33 -0.32 16.27 -0.08
N LEU A 34 0.96 15.96 -0.33
CA LEU A 34 1.67 14.83 0.27
C LEU A 34 1.82 14.89 1.80
N TYR A 35 1.48 16.01 2.43
CA TYR A 35 1.50 16.19 3.88
C TYR A 35 0.14 15.93 4.55
N GLY A 36 -0.88 15.51 3.78
CA GLY A 36 -2.20 15.16 4.31
C GLY A 36 -2.34 13.68 4.65
N SER A 37 -3.28 13.35 5.54
CA SER A 37 -3.61 11.96 5.89
C SER A 37 -4.34 11.22 4.76
N GLY A 38 -3.99 9.96 4.57
CA GLY A 38 -4.55 9.04 3.60
C GLY A 38 -3.55 8.54 2.57
N VAL A 39 -3.93 7.49 1.85
CA VAL A 39 -3.13 6.95 0.75
C VAL A 39 -3.58 7.55 -0.58
N VAL A 40 -2.68 8.21 -1.28
CA VAL A 40 -2.93 8.77 -2.61
C VAL A 40 -3.27 7.66 -3.62
N SER A 41 -4.25 7.91 -4.49
CA SER A 41 -4.84 6.88 -5.35
C SER A 41 -3.84 6.20 -6.28
N TRP A 42 -2.80 6.90 -6.75
CA TRP A 42 -1.76 6.31 -7.60
C TRP A 42 -0.85 5.33 -6.86
N ALA A 43 -0.77 5.39 -5.53
CA ALA A 43 0.07 4.48 -4.74
C ALA A 43 -0.55 3.08 -4.59
N ILE A 44 -1.86 2.95 -4.85
CA ILE A 44 -2.62 1.70 -4.81
C ILE A 44 -3.09 1.25 -6.21
N ASP A 45 -2.56 1.88 -7.27
CA ASP A 45 -2.88 1.53 -8.65
C ASP A 45 -2.20 0.21 -9.04
N PRO A 46 -2.96 -0.83 -9.43
CA PRO A 46 -2.41 -2.14 -9.74
C PRO A 46 -1.56 -2.16 -11.02
N ASP A 47 -1.89 -1.34 -12.02
CA ASP A 47 -1.17 -1.30 -13.29
C ASP A 47 0.20 -0.63 -13.10
N ILE A 48 0.25 0.43 -12.29
CA ILE A 48 1.51 1.08 -11.89
C ILE A 48 2.35 0.10 -11.05
N ALA A 49 1.74 -0.62 -10.12
CA ALA A 49 2.43 -1.61 -9.29
C ALA A 49 3.04 -2.74 -10.12
N GLU A 50 2.31 -3.29 -11.09
CA GLU A 50 2.82 -4.34 -11.98
C GLU A 50 4.01 -3.83 -12.81
N ARG A 51 3.91 -2.61 -13.35
CA ARG A 51 5.00 -2.00 -14.11
C ARG A 51 6.24 -1.80 -13.25
N LEU A 52 6.07 -1.33 -12.00
CA LEU A 52 7.18 -1.15 -11.06
C LEU A 52 7.82 -2.48 -10.69
N TRP A 53 7.02 -3.54 -10.50
CA TRP A 53 7.52 -4.88 -10.21
C TRP A 53 8.42 -5.40 -11.33
N ARG A 54 7.93 -5.37 -12.57
CA ARG A 54 8.69 -5.81 -13.77
C ARG A 54 10.01 -5.06 -13.90
N LEU A 55 9.99 -3.74 -13.74
CA LEU A 55 11.20 -2.91 -13.76
C LEU A 55 12.18 -3.32 -12.65
N SER A 56 11.67 -3.59 -11.44
CA SER A 56 12.50 -3.98 -10.29
C SER A 56 13.18 -5.33 -10.53
N GLU A 57 12.47 -6.30 -11.11
CA GLU A 57 13.05 -7.57 -11.52
C GLU A 57 14.16 -7.41 -12.59
N ASP A 58 13.93 -6.54 -13.58
CA ASP A 58 14.92 -6.29 -14.63
C ASP A 58 16.18 -5.60 -14.08
N MET A 59 16.01 -4.64 -13.16
CA MET A 59 17.12 -3.91 -12.53
C MET A 59 17.94 -4.79 -11.59
N THR A 60 17.29 -5.71 -10.88
CA THR A 60 17.95 -6.57 -9.88
C THR A 60 18.42 -7.91 -10.45
N GLY A 61 17.90 -8.33 -11.62
CA GLY A 61 18.13 -9.65 -12.19
C GLY A 61 17.42 -10.79 -11.45
N VAL A 62 16.61 -10.48 -10.43
CA VAL A 62 15.81 -11.46 -9.68
C VAL A 62 14.45 -11.63 -10.36
N LYS A 63 14.05 -12.87 -10.61
CA LYS A 63 12.74 -13.22 -11.19
C LYS A 63 11.91 -14.04 -10.23
N PHE A 64 10.65 -13.66 -10.05
CA PHE A 64 9.70 -14.38 -9.22
C PHE A 64 8.70 -15.12 -10.10
N ALA A 65 8.54 -16.42 -9.85
CA ALA A 65 7.43 -17.20 -10.40
C ALA A 65 6.25 -17.05 -9.43
N ILE A 66 5.36 -16.11 -9.75
CA ILE A 66 4.16 -15.79 -8.96
C ILE A 66 2.94 -16.51 -9.52
#